data_AF-A0A538DJV8-F1
#
_entry.id   AF-A0A538DJV8-F1
#
_cell.length_a   1.000
_cell.length_b   1.000
_cell.length_c   1.000
_cell.angle_alpha   90.00
_cell.angle_beta   90.00
_cell.angle_gamma   90.00
#
_symmetry.space_group_name_H-M   'P 1'
#
loop_
_entity.id
_entity.type
_entity.pdbx_description
1 polymer ?
#
loop_
_entity_poly.entity_id
_entity_poly.type
_entity_poly.pdbx_seq_one_letter_code
_entity_poly.pdbx_strand_id
1 'polypeptide(L)' 'MIWFNNAKDLGFIATAAGERLSVQGSDFDGGGRPQGRCGGRVVAFRVIGEGPDARAVDVVFVDEPPPRRARSHRSTAR' A
#
# COMPACT_ATOMS: atom_id res chain seq x y z
N MET A 1 0.75 2.82 -0.69
CA MET A 1 0.40 2.88 -2.12
C MET A 1 -0.13 4.28 -2.48
N ILE A 2 0.34 4.88 -3.57
CA ILE A 2 -0.14 6.22 -4.01
C ILE A 2 -1.27 6.05 -5.02
N TRP A 3 -1.02 5.31 -6.10
CA TRP A 3 -2.00 5.02 -7.14
C TRP A 3 -1.53 3.86 -8.02
N PHE A 4 -2.47 3.22 -8.71
CA PHE A 4 -2.20 2.20 -9.72
C PHE A 4 -3.19 2.33 -10.86
N ASN A 5 -2.70 2.27 -12.08
CA ASN A 5 -3.51 2.27 -13.30
C ASN A 5 -3.52 0.85 -13.88
N ASN A 6 -4.66 0.17 -13.71
CA ASN A 6 -4.86 -1.19 -14.21
C ASN A 6 -4.76 -1.30 -15.74
N ALA A 7 -5.16 -0.27 -16.49
CA ALA A 7 -5.10 -0.31 -17.96
C ALA A 7 -3.66 -0.16 -18.48
N LYS A 8 -2.79 0.51 -17.73
CA LYS A 8 -1.37 0.71 -18.07
C LYS A 8 -0.43 -0.25 -17.35
N ASP A 9 -0.97 -1.07 -16.45
CA ASP A 9 -0.24 -1.97 -15.56
C ASP A 9 0.92 -1.29 -14.81
N LEU A 10 0.71 -0.03 -14.41
CA LEU A 10 1.73 0.84 -13.82
C LEU A 10 1.16 1.61 -12.63
N GLY A 11 1.96 1.76 -11.58
CA GLY A 11 1.64 2.59 -10.43
C GLY A 11 2.87 3.05 -9.66
N PHE A 12 2.60 3.68 -8.52
CA PHE A 12 3.64 4.17 -7.61
C PHE A 12 3.29 3.91 -6.16
N ILE A 13 4.30 3.56 -5.39
CA ILE A 13 4.25 3.39 -3.94
C ILE A 13 5.11 4.48 -3.28
N ALA A 14 4.63 5.00 -2.17
CA ALA A 14 5.42 5.86 -1.30
C ALA A 14 6.08 4.99 -0.23
N THR A 15 7.39 5.16 -0.03
CA THR A 15 8.11 4.57 1.10
C THR A 15 7.88 5.41 2.36
N ALA A 16 8.19 4.84 3.52
CA ALA A 16 8.13 5.57 4.80
C ALA A 16 9.11 6.77 4.84
N ALA A 17 10.19 6.71 4.07
CA ALA A 17 11.14 7.81 3.90
C ALA A 17 10.63 8.92 2.96
N GLY A 18 9.44 8.74 2.34
CA GLY A 18 8.86 9.70 1.39
C GLY A 18 9.33 9.51 -0.05
N GLU A 19 10.11 8.47 -0.34
CA GLU A 19 10.56 8.15 -1.69
C GLU A 19 9.43 7.53 -2.51
N ARG A 20 9.54 7.63 -3.83
CA ARG A 20 8.56 7.07 -4.77
C ARG A 20 9.20 5.94 -5.55
N LEU A 21 8.61 4.76 -5.42
CA LEU A 21 9.03 3.59 -6.17
C LEU A 21 7.98 3.26 -7.23
N SER A 22 8.45 2.99 -8.45
CA SER A 22 7.59 2.47 -9.50
C SER A 22 7.21 1.02 -9.20
N VAL A 23 5.99 0.64 -9.61
CA VAL A 23 5.50 -0.74 -9.51
C VAL A 23 4.72 -1.06 -10.78
N GLN A 24 4.93 -2.25 -11.35
CA GLN A 24 4.15 -2.78 -12.46
C GLN A 24 3.17 -3.83 -11.97
N GLY A 25 2.15 -4.15 -12.77
CA GLY A 25 1.17 -5.17 -12.35
C GLY A 25 1.73 -6.57 -12.20
N SER A 26 2.83 -6.89 -12.88
CA SER A 26 3.56 -8.15 -12.69
C SER A 26 4.23 -8.26 -11.32
N ASP A 27 4.41 -7.14 -10.62
CA ASP A 27 5.09 -7.08 -9.33
C ASP A 27 4.14 -7.40 -8.16
N PHE A 28 2.84 -7.50 -8.42
CA PHE A 28 1.87 -7.90 -7.40
C PHE A 28 1.83 -9.41 -7.29
N ASP A 29 2.18 -9.92 -6.12
CA ASP A 29 2.16 -11.35 -5.85
C ASP A 29 0.71 -11.88 -5.77
N GLY A 30 0.50 -13.13 -6.20
CA GLY A 30 -0.78 -13.84 -6.11
C GLY A 30 -1.97 -13.20 -6.86
N GLY A 31 -1.72 -12.28 -7.80
CA GLY A 31 -2.79 -11.55 -8.49
C GLY A 31 -3.46 -10.48 -7.62
N GLY A 32 -2.81 -10.04 -6.54
CA GLY A 32 -3.30 -9.03 -5.60
C GLY A 32 -3.37 -7.60 -6.15
N ARG A 33 -3.57 -7.43 -7.45
CA ARG A 33 -3.67 -6.12 -8.11
C ARG A 33 -4.85 -5.33 -7.53
N PRO A 34 -4.67 -4.03 -7.23
CA PRO A 34 -5.76 -3.24 -6.68
C PRO A 34 -6.85 -2.99 -7.72
N GLN A 35 -8.07 -3.39 -7.39
CA GLN A 35 -9.25 -3.01 -8.15
C GLN A 35 -9.81 -1.69 -7.58
N GLY A 36 -9.91 -0.66 -8.42
CA GLY A 36 -10.41 0.66 -8.02
C GLY A 36 -9.43 1.50 -7.20
N ARG A 37 -9.94 2.24 -6.20
CA ARG A 37 -9.13 3.20 -5.42
C ARG A 37 -8.19 2.46 -4.47
N CYS A 38 -6.88 2.69 -4.60
CA CYS A 38 -5.85 2.12 -3.74
C CYS A 38 -4.93 3.15 -3.08
N GLY A 39 -5.16 4.45 -3.33
CA GLY A 39 -4.39 5.52 -2.70
C GLY A 39 -4.57 5.50 -1.19
N GLY A 40 -3.45 5.55 -0.46
CA GLY A 40 -3.41 5.50 1.00
C GLY A 40 -3.41 4.08 1.59
N ARG A 41 -3.56 3.02 0.79
CA ARG A 41 -3.48 1.64 1.31
C ARG A 41 -2.03 1.27 1.67
N VAL A 42 -1.87 0.59 2.80
CA VAL A 42 -0.60 0.01 3.23
C VAL A 42 -0.28 -1.22 2.38
N VAL A 43 0.97 -1.31 1.93
CA VAL A 43 1.49 -2.41 1.12
C VAL A 43 2.84 -2.83 1.68
N ALA A 44 3.09 -4.12 1.72
CA ALA A 44 4.42 -4.68 1.91
C ALA A 44 5.02 -4.96 0.54
N PHE A 45 6.32 -4.70 0.39
CA PHE A 45 7.04 -4.86 -0.87
C PHE A 45 8.53 -5.05 -0.59
N ARG A 46 9.25 -5.59 -1.57
CA ARG A 46 10.71 -5.61 -1.63
C ARG A 46 11.17 -4.56 -2.63
N VAL A 47 12.31 -3.92 -2.37
CA VAL A 47 12.94 -3.01 -3.33
C VAL A 47 14.05 -3.76 -4.05
N ILE A 48 14.09 -3.62 -5.37
CA ILE A 48 15.21 -4.07 -6.21
C ILE A 48 15.77 -2.87 -6.98
N GLY A 49 17.07 -2.96 -7.31
CA GLY A 49 17.82 -1.85 -7.91
C GLY A 49 18.28 -0.83 -6.87
N GLU A 50 18.93 0.24 -7.35
CA GLU A 50 19.47 1.31 -6.53
C GLU A 50 19.27 2.66 -7.24
N GLY A 51 19.05 3.72 -6.46
CA GLY A 51 18.89 5.08 -6.98
C GLY A 51 17.63 5.26 -7.84
N PRO A 52 17.71 5.96 -8.99
CA PRO A 52 16.53 6.32 -9.79
C PRO A 52 15.83 5.14 -10.46
N ASP A 53 16.51 4.01 -10.60
CA ASP A 53 15.98 2.78 -11.20
C ASP A 53 15.37 1.82 -10.16
N ALA A 54 15.33 2.24 -8.88
CA ALA A 54 14.74 1.45 -7.82
C ALA A 54 13.25 1.18 -8.07
N ARG A 55 12.86 -0.09 -7.89
CA ARG A 55 11.50 -0.59 -8.17
C ARG A 55 10.99 -1.46 -7.04
N ALA A 56 9.69 -1.38 -6.79
CA ALA A 56 9.01 -2.24 -5.84
C ALA A 56 8.55 -3.55 -6.50
N VAL A 57 8.91 -4.69 -5.90
CA VAL A 57 8.53 -6.05 -6.30
C VAL A 57 7.92 -6.82 -5.13
N ASP A 58 7.35 -8.00 -5.39
CA ASP A 58 6.68 -8.85 -4.40
C ASP A 58 5.64 -8.06 -3.58
N VAL A 59 4.86 -7.21 -4.27
CA VAL A 59 3.95 -6.24 -3.66
C VAL A 59 2.67 -6.93 -3.21
N VAL A 60 2.36 -6.81 -1.93
CA VAL A 60 1.12 -7.33 -1.33
C VAL A 60 0.43 -6.25 -0.51
N PHE A 61 -0.91 -6.22 -0.57
CA PHE A 61 -1.70 -5.36 0.31
C PHE A 61 -1.74 -5.95 1.71
N VAL A 62 -1.41 -5.14 2.70
CA VAL A 62 -1.56 -5.52 4.10
C VAL A 62 -2.90 -4.95 4.55
N ASP A 63 -3.78 -5.82 5.05
CA ASP A 63 -4.98 -5.36 5.73
C ASP A 63 -4.55 -4.69 7.03
N GLU A 64 -4.57 -3.35 7.03
CA GLU A 64 -4.37 -2.61 8.27
C GLU A 64 -5.59 -2.88 9.15
N PRO A 65 -5.42 -3.51 10.33
CA PRO A 65 -6.55 -3.76 11.20
C PRO A 65 -7.21 -2.42 11.55
N PRO A 66 -8.55 -2.35 11.57
CA PRO A 66 -9.24 -1.10 11.84
C PRO A 66 -8.70 -0.52 13.16
N PRO A 67 -8.36 0.79 13.21
CA PRO A 67 -7.79 1.38 14.40
C PRO A 67 -8.74 1.10 15.55
N ARG A 68 -8.22 0.43 16.60
CA ARG A 68 -8.98 0.10 17.80
C ARG A 68 -9.41 1.40 18.46
N ARG A 69 -10.56 1.95 18.04
CA ARG A 69 -11.20 3.05 18.76
C ARG A 69 -11.46 2.55 20.17
N ALA A 70 -10.74 3.09 21.14
CA ALA A 70 -11.06 2.91 22.54
C ALA A 70 -12.52 3.30 22.74
N ARG A 71 -13.37 2.34 23.13
CA ARG A 71 -14.73 2.65 23.57
C ARG A 71 -14.59 3.38 24.90
N SER A 72 -14.71 4.70 24.90
CA SER A 72 -14.87 5.46 26.13
C SER A 72 -16.13 4.95 26.83
N HIS A 73 -15.94 4.10 27.84
CA HIS A 73 -17.02 3.69 28.72
C HIS A 73 -17.35 4.91 29.57
N ARG A 74 -18.29 5.74 29.10
CA ARG A 74 -18.88 6.79 29.93
C ARG A 74 -19.76 6.08 30.93
N SER A 75 -19.18 5.69 32.06
CA SER A 75 -19.92 5.38 33.28
C SER A 75 -20.77 6.61 33.60
N THR A 76 -22.04 6.54 33.23
CA THR A 76 -23.04 7.48 33.71
C THR A 76 -23.58 6.86 34.98
N ALA A 77 -22.94 7.19 36.09
CA ALA A 77 -23.53 7.01 37.40
C ALA A 77 -24.64 8.07 37.54
N ARG A 78 -25.90 7.63 37.66
CA ARG A 78 -26.91 8.32 38.45
C ARG A 78 -28.02 7.36 38.84
#